data_AF-A0A7M5WXQ2-F1
#
_entry.id   AF-A0A7M5WXQ2-F1
#
_cell.length_a   1.000
_cell.length_b   1.000
_cell.length_c   1.000
_cell.angle_alpha   90.00
_cell.angle_beta   90.00
_cell.angle_gamma   90.00
#
_symmetry.space_group_name_H-M   'P 1'
#
loop_
_entity.id
_entity.type
_entity.pdbx_description
1 polymer ?
#
loop_
_entity_poly.entity_id
_entity_poly.type
_entity_poly.pdbx_seq_one_letter_code
_entity_poly.pdbx_strand_id
1 'polypeptide(L)'
;MKFIAQVGNCYESIIEGFPETLMDILSQHYSVMNPNLRMSMCKSLILMRNKNLISPLKLLELFFKLLKAKDKLLRKTLYNHIVTDIKNVNQKSKNNKINTVLQNYMFSMLKDSSPIAAKISMDIMVELYRKNIWNDTKTVNVIVTGCYSKITKVMVTALKFFLGTDAPEEVKADSDSESEDDNEKAKKLILAGQVSKKTGKKKRKMEKALSMLRKAKKKQKPVSFNFSAIHLINDPQGFAEKLFKQLESSTERFEVKLMMINLIGRLVGIHELILLNFYPFLQRFLQPHQREVTKLLMTSAQATHDLVPPDAIEPVLRTIANNFVSEKNSTEVMAVASD
;
A
#
# COMPACT_ATOMS: atom_id res chain seq x y z
N MET A 1 21.07 -3.93 29.20
CA MET A 1 19.67 -3.81 28.69
C MET A 1 19.11 -5.11 28.13
N LYS A 2 19.70 -5.71 27.08
CA LYS A 2 19.20 -6.98 26.51
C LYS A 2 19.13 -8.12 27.52
N PHE A 3 20.15 -8.24 28.38
CA PHE A 3 20.19 -9.21 29.46
C PHE A 3 18.99 -9.02 30.40
N ILE A 4 18.79 -7.81 30.96
CA ILE A 4 17.66 -7.49 31.83
C ILE A 4 16.31 -7.81 31.15
N ALA A 5 16.15 -7.45 29.87
CA ALA A 5 14.94 -7.79 29.10
C ALA A 5 14.73 -9.30 28.92
N GLN A 6 15.82 -10.08 28.83
CA GLN A 6 15.77 -11.55 28.72
C GLN A 6 15.47 -12.23 30.04
N VAL A 7 16.00 -11.75 31.17
CA VAL A 7 15.75 -12.34 32.49
C VAL A 7 14.49 -11.80 33.16
N GLY A 8 13.79 -10.85 32.51
CA GLY A 8 12.78 -10.06 33.21
C GLY A 8 11.52 -10.76 33.70
N ASN A 9 11.22 -11.96 33.20
CA ASN A 9 10.11 -12.76 33.71
C ASN A 9 10.48 -13.47 35.02
N CYS A 10 11.77 -13.58 35.34
CA CYS A 10 12.24 -14.26 36.55
C CYS A 10 12.37 -13.29 37.74
N TYR A 11 12.35 -11.98 37.48
CA TYR A 11 12.60 -10.92 38.48
C TYR A 11 11.61 -9.77 38.30
N GLU A 12 10.30 -10.07 38.33
CA GLU A 12 9.24 -9.08 38.06
C GLU A 12 9.30 -7.87 39.01
N SER A 13 9.58 -8.09 40.29
CA SER A 13 9.68 -7.03 41.32
C SER A 13 10.88 -6.09 41.12
N ILE A 14 11.97 -6.57 40.50
CA ILE A 14 13.18 -5.76 40.28
C ILE A 14 13.06 -4.93 38.99
N ILE A 15 12.18 -5.36 38.07
CA ILE A 15 12.00 -4.77 36.75
C ILE A 15 10.77 -3.87 36.69
N GLU A 16 9.99 -3.82 37.76
CA GLU A 16 8.93 -2.85 37.97
C GLU A 16 9.49 -1.42 37.77
N GLY A 17 8.97 -0.68 36.79
CA GLY A 17 9.43 0.67 36.41
C GLY A 17 10.58 0.75 35.38
N PHE A 18 11.31 -0.34 35.11
CA PHE A 18 12.37 -0.34 34.09
C PHE A 18 11.84 -0.09 32.66
N PRO A 19 10.73 -0.73 32.22
CA PRO A 19 10.15 -0.44 30.91
C PRO A 19 9.72 1.03 30.76
N GLU A 20 9.10 1.61 31.80
CA GLU A 20 8.61 2.99 31.78
C GLU A 20 9.78 3.98 31.67
N THR A 21 10.84 3.76 32.45
CA THR A 21 12.07 4.56 32.36
C THR A 21 12.68 4.52 30.96
N LEU A 22 12.76 3.35 30.33
CA LEU A 22 13.26 3.23 28.95
C LEU A 22 12.36 3.94 27.94
N MET A 23 11.05 3.88 28.14
CA MET A 23 10.08 4.55 27.28
C MET A 23 10.19 6.07 27.40
N ASP A 24 10.38 6.60 28.60
CA ASP A 24 10.53 8.03 28.84
C ASP A 24 11.82 8.58 28.24
N ILE A 25 12.95 7.89 28.44
CA ILE A 25 14.24 8.26 27.84
C ILE A 25 14.13 8.29 26.32
N LEU A 26 13.51 7.28 25.71
CA LEU A 26 13.29 7.26 24.25
C LEU A 26 12.34 8.38 23.83
N SER A 27 11.24 8.60 24.55
CA SER A 27 10.26 9.64 24.21
C SER A 27 10.88 11.04 24.20
N GLN A 28 11.77 11.34 25.14
CA GLN A 28 12.39 12.66 25.31
C GLN A 28 13.63 12.86 24.43
N HIS A 29 14.49 11.85 24.31
CA HIS A 29 15.84 12.01 23.73
C HIS A 29 16.10 11.25 22.43
N TYR A 30 15.07 10.67 21.78
CA TYR A 30 15.29 9.88 20.56
C TYR A 30 15.97 10.64 19.43
N SER A 31 15.90 11.96 19.33
CA SER A 31 16.52 12.70 18.22
C SER A 31 18.05 12.72 18.33
N VAL A 32 18.59 12.89 19.54
CA VAL A 32 20.02 13.10 19.83
C VAL A 32 20.73 11.79 20.22
N MET A 33 19.98 10.78 20.68
CA MET A 33 20.54 9.50 21.12
C MET A 33 21.30 8.76 20.00
N ASN A 34 22.41 8.10 20.32
CA ASN A 34 23.13 7.25 19.37
C ASN A 34 22.21 6.18 18.72
N PRO A 35 22.22 6.01 17.38
CA PRO A 35 21.35 5.06 16.67
C PRO A 35 21.42 3.61 17.18
N ASN A 36 22.61 3.11 17.52
CA ASN A 36 22.80 1.75 18.01
C ASN A 36 22.18 1.57 19.41
N LEU A 37 22.34 2.57 20.28
CA LEU A 37 21.73 2.57 21.61
C LEU A 37 20.20 2.60 21.50
N ARG A 38 19.68 3.49 20.67
CA ARG A 38 18.24 3.64 20.39
C ARG A 38 17.62 2.34 19.87
N MET A 39 18.28 1.69 18.91
CA MET A 39 17.87 0.39 18.39
C MET A 39 17.90 -0.70 19.48
N SER A 40 18.93 -0.72 20.33
CA SER A 40 19.06 -1.69 21.42
C SER A 40 17.94 -1.53 22.47
N MET A 41 17.59 -0.29 22.82
CA MET A 41 16.45 0.02 23.69
C MET A 41 15.13 -0.43 23.07
N CYS A 42 14.87 -0.08 21.81
CA CYS A 42 13.65 -0.50 21.11
C CYS A 42 13.52 -2.04 21.05
N LYS A 43 14.61 -2.75 20.74
CA LYS A 43 14.62 -4.23 20.75
C LYS A 43 14.36 -4.81 22.13
N SER A 44 14.85 -4.15 23.19
CA SER A 44 14.61 -4.58 24.57
C SER A 44 13.13 -4.41 24.95
N LEU A 45 12.51 -3.28 24.58
CA LEU A 45 11.08 -3.05 24.78
C LEU A 45 10.21 -4.03 23.98
N ILE A 46 10.58 -4.32 22.72
CA ILE A 46 9.91 -5.35 21.90
C ILE A 46 9.94 -6.72 22.60
N LEU A 47 11.09 -7.10 23.16
CA LEU A 47 11.22 -8.39 23.85
C LEU A 47 10.33 -8.45 25.11
N MET A 48 10.29 -7.39 25.91
CA MET A 48 9.43 -7.29 27.08
C MET A 48 7.94 -7.31 26.69
N ARG A 49 7.58 -6.66 25.58
CA ARG A 49 6.22 -6.71 25.02
C ARG A 49 5.81 -8.12 24.63
N ASN A 50 6.69 -8.87 23.95
CA ASN A 50 6.43 -10.26 23.56
C ASN A 50 6.23 -11.18 24.79
N LYS A 51 6.75 -10.78 25.95
CA LYS A 51 6.57 -11.45 27.25
C LYS A 51 5.38 -10.91 28.06
N ASN A 52 4.58 -10.02 27.48
CA ASN A 52 3.44 -9.36 28.10
C ASN A 52 3.75 -8.48 29.32
N LEU A 53 5.01 -8.02 29.48
CA LEU A 53 5.40 -7.11 30.56
C LEU A 53 5.04 -5.64 30.28
N ILE A 54 4.63 -5.32 29.04
CA ILE A 54 4.29 -3.96 28.61
C ILE A 54 2.93 -3.98 27.90
N SER A 55 2.09 -3.00 28.23
CA SER A 55 0.83 -2.76 27.52
C SER A 55 1.09 -2.42 26.04
N PRO A 56 0.37 -3.05 25.09
CA PRO A 56 0.54 -2.78 23.66
C PRO A 56 0.28 -1.30 23.31
N LEU A 57 -0.72 -0.67 23.95
CA LEU A 57 -1.07 0.72 23.67
C LEU A 57 0.08 1.68 23.97
N LYS A 58 0.61 1.62 25.20
CA LYS A 58 1.74 2.47 25.63
C LYS A 58 2.94 2.31 24.68
N LEU A 59 3.29 1.08 24.33
CA LEU A 59 4.46 0.82 23.48
C LEU A 59 4.26 1.30 22.03
N LEU A 60 3.09 1.05 21.45
CA LEU A 60 2.79 1.44 20.08
C LEU A 60 2.76 2.97 19.92
N GLU A 61 2.21 3.71 20.89
CA GLU A 61 2.27 5.18 20.91
C GLU A 61 3.71 5.70 20.85
N LEU A 62 4.61 5.15 21.68
CA LEU A 62 6.03 5.48 21.62
C LEU A 62 6.62 5.15 20.24
N PHE A 63 6.33 3.97 19.70
CA PHE A 63 6.90 3.54 18.42
C PHE A 63 6.42 4.40 17.25
N PHE A 64 5.18 4.86 17.26
CA PHE A 64 4.71 5.82 16.27
C PHE A 64 5.42 7.16 16.37
N LYS A 65 5.67 7.66 17.59
CA LYS A 65 6.50 8.87 17.78
C LYS A 65 7.92 8.67 17.21
N LEU A 66 8.50 7.50 17.44
CA LEU A 66 9.83 7.13 16.93
C LEU A 66 9.90 6.96 15.41
N LEU A 67 8.78 6.82 14.69
CA LEU A 67 8.77 6.81 13.22
C LEU A 67 9.30 8.12 12.61
N LYS A 68 9.29 9.23 13.38
CA LYS A 68 9.88 10.52 12.98
C LYS A 68 11.40 10.51 13.00
N ALA A 69 12.03 9.54 13.64
CA ALA A 69 13.48 9.45 13.74
C ALA A 69 14.14 9.33 12.35
N LYS A 70 15.26 10.03 12.12
CA LYS A 70 16.04 9.97 10.88
C LYS A 70 16.92 8.70 10.78
N ASP A 71 16.34 7.53 11.09
CA ASP A 71 17.02 6.23 11.02
C ASP A 71 16.17 5.23 10.23
N LYS A 72 16.66 4.81 9.06
CA LYS A 72 15.95 3.91 8.13
C LYS A 72 15.80 2.50 8.70
N LEU A 73 16.83 1.98 9.36
CA LEU A 73 16.83 0.62 9.90
C LEU A 73 15.90 0.53 11.10
N LEU A 74 15.91 1.56 11.96
CA LEU A 74 14.97 1.66 13.07
C LEU A 74 13.53 1.71 12.56
N ARG A 75 13.20 2.61 11.64
CA ARG A 75 11.84 2.71 11.08
C ARG A 75 11.35 1.39 10.49
N LYS A 76 12.21 0.65 9.76
CA LYS A 76 11.87 -0.69 9.24
C LYS A 76 11.59 -1.70 10.35
N THR A 77 12.40 -1.67 11.41
CA THR A 77 12.22 -2.56 12.58
C THR A 77 10.92 -2.26 13.31
N LEU A 78 10.64 -0.96 13.53
CA LEU A 78 9.40 -0.51 14.18
C LEU A 78 8.17 -0.84 13.35
N TYR A 79 8.19 -0.57 12.04
CA TYR A 79 7.12 -0.93 11.11
C TYR A 79 6.74 -2.41 11.21
N ASN A 80 7.74 -3.30 11.07
CA ASN A 80 7.53 -4.74 11.14
C ASN A 80 6.94 -5.18 12.49
N HIS A 81 7.44 -4.60 13.59
CA HIS A 81 6.93 -4.92 14.92
C HIS A 81 5.51 -4.42 15.14
N ILE A 82 5.20 -3.17 14.78
CA ILE A 82 3.85 -2.58 14.90
C ILE A 82 2.82 -3.47 14.21
N VAL A 83 3.08 -3.83 12.95
CA VAL A 83 2.17 -4.67 12.16
C VAL A 83 2.00 -6.05 12.80
N THR A 84 3.09 -6.63 13.29
CA THR A 84 3.08 -7.95 13.93
C THR A 84 2.36 -7.93 15.28
N ASP A 85 2.60 -6.93 16.13
CA ASP A 85 1.97 -6.82 17.44
C ASP A 85 0.47 -6.55 17.31
N ILE A 86 0.06 -5.64 16.41
CA ILE A 86 -1.37 -5.40 16.12
C ILE A 86 -2.05 -6.68 15.61
N LYS A 87 -1.36 -7.46 14.75
CA LYS A 87 -1.87 -8.76 14.30
C LYS A 87 -2.03 -9.74 15.46
N ASN A 88 -1.04 -9.83 16.34
CA ASN A 88 -1.07 -10.74 17.49
C ASN A 88 -2.16 -10.37 18.49
N VAL A 89 -2.34 -9.07 18.77
CA VAL A 89 -3.41 -8.54 19.62
C VAL A 89 -4.80 -8.91 19.08
N ASN A 90 -4.94 -9.00 17.75
CA ASN A 90 -6.19 -9.36 17.08
C ASN A 90 -6.30 -10.85 16.69
N GLN A 91 -5.36 -11.72 17.14
CA GLN A 91 -5.30 -13.11 16.69
C GLN A 91 -6.46 -13.98 17.22
N LYS A 92 -6.87 -13.77 18.48
CA LYS A 92 -7.97 -14.54 19.11
C LYS A 92 -9.34 -13.94 18.75
N SER A 93 -9.46 -12.63 18.89
CA SER A 93 -10.68 -11.86 18.60
C SER A 93 -10.30 -10.43 18.22
N LYS A 94 -11.12 -9.76 17.42
CA LYS A 94 -10.91 -8.34 17.09
C LYS A 94 -11.02 -7.48 18.35
N ASN A 95 -9.92 -6.85 18.75
CA ASN A 95 -9.91 -5.96 19.91
C ASN A 95 -10.28 -4.53 19.49
N ASN A 96 -11.57 -4.28 19.30
CA ASN A 96 -12.07 -3.01 18.77
C ASN A 96 -11.68 -1.79 19.63
N LYS A 97 -11.54 -1.96 20.95
CA LYS A 97 -11.11 -0.88 21.86
C LYS A 97 -9.69 -0.42 21.51
N ILE A 98 -8.74 -1.36 21.44
CA ILE A 98 -7.34 -1.07 21.09
C ILE A 98 -7.25 -0.55 19.64
N ASN A 99 -7.95 -1.20 18.71
CA ASN A 99 -7.94 -0.80 17.30
C ASN A 99 -8.43 0.65 17.12
N THR A 100 -9.51 1.04 17.79
CA THR A 100 -10.05 2.41 17.71
C THR A 100 -9.04 3.45 18.17
N VAL A 101 -8.34 3.19 19.27
CA VAL A 101 -7.30 4.09 19.81
C VAL A 101 -6.12 4.18 18.83
N LEU A 102 -5.62 3.06 18.33
CA LEU A 102 -4.50 3.02 17.38
C LEU A 102 -4.85 3.68 16.04
N GLN A 103 -6.06 3.46 15.52
CA GLN A 103 -6.54 4.11 14.30
C GLN A 103 -6.63 5.63 14.48
N ASN A 104 -7.14 6.12 15.62
CA ASN A 104 -7.19 7.55 15.91
C ASN A 104 -5.77 8.14 15.98
N TYR A 105 -4.84 7.42 16.58
CA TYR A 105 -3.44 7.83 16.62
C TYR A 105 -2.84 7.92 15.21
N MET A 106 -3.02 6.89 14.38
CA MET A 106 -2.57 6.89 12.98
C MET A 106 -3.16 8.04 12.17
N PHE A 107 -4.44 8.34 12.38
CA PHE A 107 -5.09 9.47 11.74
C PHE A 107 -4.41 10.80 12.11
N SER A 108 -4.06 10.98 13.38
CA SER A 108 -3.31 12.17 13.82
C SER A 108 -1.93 12.25 13.16
N MET A 109 -1.25 11.11 12.99
CA MET A 109 0.06 11.02 12.33
C MET A 109 0.01 11.32 10.83
N LEU A 110 -1.12 11.08 10.14
CA LEU A 110 -1.28 11.46 8.74
C LEU A 110 -1.37 12.99 8.55
N LYS A 111 -1.80 13.71 9.58
CA LYS A 111 -1.85 15.18 9.60
C LYS A 111 -0.57 15.82 10.13
N ASP A 112 0.40 15.00 10.57
CA ASP A 112 1.66 15.44 11.12
C ASP A 112 2.52 16.16 10.07
N SER A 113 3.40 17.05 10.52
CA SER A 113 4.31 17.79 9.63
C SER A 113 5.39 16.90 9.01
N SER A 114 5.67 15.72 9.57
CA SER A 114 6.70 14.80 9.07
C SER A 114 6.23 13.95 7.88
N PRO A 115 6.79 14.15 6.66
CA PRO A 115 6.36 13.38 5.49
C PRO A 115 6.70 11.90 5.56
N ILE A 116 7.81 11.56 6.21
CA ILE A 116 8.26 10.18 6.40
C ILE A 116 7.29 9.45 7.32
N ALA A 117 6.91 10.07 8.44
CA ALA A 117 6.02 9.45 9.41
C ALA A 117 4.60 9.30 8.84
N ALA A 118 4.08 10.31 8.11
CA ALA A 118 2.80 10.21 7.43
C ALA A 118 2.80 9.07 6.39
N LYS A 119 3.85 8.95 5.57
CA LYS A 119 4.00 7.87 4.58
C LYS A 119 3.99 6.49 5.24
N ILE A 120 4.81 6.29 6.27
CA ILE A 120 4.88 5.00 6.96
C ILE A 120 3.55 4.67 7.65
N SER A 121 2.88 5.67 8.24
CA SER A 121 1.57 5.48 8.86
C SER A 121 0.53 5.02 7.83
N MET A 122 0.52 5.63 6.64
CA MET A 122 -0.32 5.20 5.52
C MET A 122 -0.01 3.75 5.09
N ASP A 123 1.28 3.39 4.96
CA ASP A 123 1.68 2.03 4.62
C ASP A 123 1.20 1.00 5.66
N ILE A 124 1.27 1.33 6.94
CA ILE A 124 0.81 0.45 8.03
C ILE A 124 -0.70 0.24 7.92
N MET A 125 -1.47 1.30 7.70
CA MET A 125 -2.93 1.19 7.53
C MET A 125 -3.30 0.31 6.33
N VAL A 126 -2.63 0.52 5.20
CA VAL A 126 -2.81 -0.28 3.98
C VAL A 126 -2.44 -1.75 4.23
N GLU A 127 -1.32 -2.02 4.91
CA GLU A 127 -0.90 -3.38 5.21
C GLU A 127 -1.86 -4.10 6.17
N LEU A 128 -2.36 -3.41 7.22
CA LEU A 128 -3.32 -3.98 8.16
C LEU A 128 -4.69 -4.24 7.54
N TYR A 129 -5.12 -3.40 6.59
CA TYR A 129 -6.31 -3.65 5.78
C TYR A 129 -6.12 -4.93 4.94
N ARG A 130 -5.01 -5.07 4.22
CA ARG A 130 -4.70 -6.26 3.39
C ARG A 130 -4.61 -7.55 4.19
N LYS A 131 -4.21 -7.48 5.45
CA LYS A 131 -4.18 -8.64 6.35
C LYS A 131 -5.55 -8.95 6.97
N ASN A 132 -6.62 -8.26 6.55
CA ASN A 132 -7.98 -8.37 7.09
C ASN A 132 -8.08 -8.09 8.59
N ILE A 133 -7.20 -7.23 9.13
CA ILE A 133 -7.21 -6.86 10.55
C ILE A 133 -8.05 -5.60 10.74
N TRP A 134 -7.71 -4.54 10.01
CA TRP A 134 -8.43 -3.26 10.00
C TRP A 134 -9.21 -3.12 8.68
N ASN A 135 -10.15 -4.05 8.46
CA ASN A 135 -11.03 -4.07 7.28
C ASN A 135 -12.40 -3.46 7.59
N ASP A 136 -12.40 -2.22 8.07
CA ASP A 136 -13.59 -1.48 8.49
C ASP A 136 -13.75 -0.16 7.73
N THR A 137 -14.99 0.32 7.69
CA THR A 137 -15.40 1.60 7.07
C THR A 137 -14.52 2.76 7.52
N LYS A 138 -14.19 2.82 8.82
CA LYS A 138 -13.35 3.88 9.38
C LYS A 138 -11.97 3.89 8.72
N THR A 139 -11.27 2.76 8.66
CA THR A 139 -9.92 2.69 8.05
C THR A 139 -9.94 3.11 6.58
N VAL A 140 -10.93 2.65 5.82
CA VAL A 140 -11.07 3.02 4.40
C VAL A 140 -11.23 4.53 4.24
N ASN A 141 -12.12 5.15 5.01
CA ASN A 141 -12.36 6.59 4.91
C ASN A 141 -11.16 7.41 5.41
N VAL A 142 -10.32 6.89 6.31
CA VAL A 142 -9.03 7.51 6.61
C VAL A 142 -8.08 7.42 5.41
N ILE A 143 -8.01 6.29 4.71
CA ILE A 143 -7.19 6.16 3.50
C ILE A 143 -7.69 7.11 2.38
N VAL A 144 -9.01 7.32 2.25
CA VAL A 144 -9.57 8.35 1.34
C VAL A 144 -8.95 9.73 1.61
N THR A 145 -8.79 10.13 2.88
CA THR A 145 -8.14 11.41 3.20
C THR A 145 -6.69 11.50 2.70
N GLY A 146 -6.02 10.35 2.59
CA GLY A 146 -4.69 10.21 2.01
C GLY A 146 -4.63 10.60 0.54
N CYS A 147 -5.68 10.36 -0.24
CA CYS A 147 -5.78 10.76 -1.65
C CYS A 147 -5.75 12.29 -1.84
N TYR A 148 -6.01 13.06 -0.79
CA TYR A 148 -5.91 14.53 -0.78
C TYR A 148 -4.66 15.07 -0.10
N SER A 149 -3.71 14.20 0.25
CA SER A 149 -2.50 14.63 0.96
C SER A 149 -1.63 15.50 0.04
N LYS A 150 -1.11 16.61 0.57
CA LYS A 150 -0.09 17.42 -0.13
C LYS A 150 1.23 16.67 -0.34
N ILE A 151 1.40 15.53 0.34
CA ILE A 151 2.60 14.71 0.26
C ILE A 151 2.37 13.66 -0.82
N THR A 152 2.96 13.86 -2.01
CA THR A 152 2.78 13.00 -3.19
C THR A 152 2.93 11.51 -2.87
N LYS A 153 3.90 11.13 -2.04
CA LYS A 153 4.11 9.71 -1.67
C LYS A 153 2.93 9.12 -0.89
N VAL A 154 2.32 9.89 0.02
CA VAL A 154 1.13 9.45 0.78
C VAL A 154 -0.06 9.31 -0.16
N MET A 155 -0.24 10.31 -1.03
CA MET A 155 -1.29 10.32 -2.04
C MET A 155 -1.18 9.12 -2.98
N VAL A 156 0.00 8.86 -3.53
CA VAL A 156 0.25 7.72 -4.42
C VAL A 156 -0.03 6.39 -3.71
N THR A 157 0.41 6.20 -2.46
CA THR A 157 0.08 5.00 -1.68
C THR A 157 -1.44 4.83 -1.53
N ALA A 158 -2.17 5.90 -1.21
CA ALA A 158 -3.63 5.86 -1.07
C ALA A 158 -4.34 5.56 -2.41
N LEU A 159 -3.88 6.16 -3.52
CA LEU A 159 -4.41 5.89 -4.85
C LEU A 159 -4.14 4.43 -5.27
N LYS A 160 -2.91 3.92 -5.07
CA LYS A 160 -2.58 2.51 -5.37
C LYS A 160 -3.41 1.53 -4.55
N PHE A 161 -3.74 1.87 -3.30
CA PHE A 161 -4.60 1.07 -2.45
C PHE A 161 -5.97 0.83 -3.09
N PHE A 162 -6.66 1.87 -3.56
CA PHE A 162 -7.97 1.75 -4.20
C PHE A 162 -7.90 1.16 -5.61
N LEU A 163 -6.82 1.43 -6.34
CA LEU A 163 -6.62 0.84 -7.67
C LEU A 163 -6.25 -0.64 -7.62
N GLY A 164 -5.83 -1.16 -6.46
CA GLY A 164 -5.37 -2.54 -6.31
C GLY A 164 -4.01 -2.81 -6.99
N THR A 165 -3.27 -1.77 -7.36
CA THR A 165 -1.98 -1.86 -8.06
C THR A 165 -0.79 -2.05 -7.13
N ASP A 166 -1.02 -1.95 -5.83
CA ASP A 166 -0.02 -2.31 -4.84
C ASP A 166 0.14 -3.84 -4.77
N ALA A 167 1.02 -4.39 -5.60
CA ALA A 167 1.91 -5.41 -5.07
C ALA A 167 2.55 -4.82 -3.81
N PRO A 168 2.68 -5.56 -2.69
CA PRO A 168 3.39 -5.05 -1.53
C PRO A 168 4.78 -4.60 -1.98
N GLU A 169 4.97 -3.29 -2.12
CA GLU A 169 6.27 -2.68 -2.04
C GLU A 169 6.74 -2.96 -0.62
N GLU A 170 7.34 -4.14 -0.41
CA GLU A 170 8.13 -4.45 0.78
C GLU A 170 9.19 -3.34 0.88
N VAL A 171 8.86 -2.20 1.51
CA VAL A 171 9.69 -0.99 1.69
C VAL A 171 11.01 -1.12 0.90
N LYS A 172 10.91 -1.02 -0.44
CA LYS A 172 12.06 -1.26 -1.32
C LYS A 172 12.96 -0.05 -1.14
N ALA A 173 13.82 -0.14 -0.14
CA ALA A 173 15.14 0.39 -0.26
C ALA A 173 15.71 -0.18 -1.56
N ASP A 174 16.18 0.69 -2.46
CA ASP A 174 17.14 0.29 -3.49
C ASP A 174 18.14 -0.69 -2.86
N SER A 175 17.96 -1.93 -3.25
CA SER A 175 18.87 -3.03 -3.09
C SER A 175 18.63 -3.83 -4.35
N ASP A 176 19.51 -3.53 -5.30
CA ASP A 176 19.64 -4.09 -6.61
C ASP A 176 19.50 -5.64 -6.65
N SER A 177 18.86 -6.07 -7.74
CA SER A 177 19.32 -7.12 -8.66
C SER A 177 19.36 -8.62 -8.30
N GLU A 178 19.05 -9.09 -7.09
CA GLU A 178 19.25 -10.55 -6.83
C GLU A 178 18.04 -11.49 -7.03
N SER A 179 16.79 -11.00 -7.08
CA SER A 179 15.63 -11.93 -7.06
C SER A 179 15.15 -12.46 -8.42
N GLU A 180 15.47 -11.78 -9.52
CA GLU A 180 15.07 -12.24 -10.86
C GLU A 180 16.04 -13.30 -11.40
N ASP A 181 17.34 -13.14 -11.16
CA ASP A 181 18.40 -14.01 -11.66
C ASP A 181 18.29 -15.44 -11.08
N ASP A 182 17.89 -15.57 -9.80
CA ASP A 182 17.69 -16.87 -9.15
C ASP A 182 16.49 -17.67 -9.68
N ASN A 183 15.41 -16.98 -10.08
CA ASN A 183 14.24 -17.63 -10.66
C ASN A 183 14.51 -18.10 -12.10
N GLU A 184 15.30 -17.35 -12.86
CA GLU A 184 15.70 -17.71 -14.21
C GLU A 184 16.68 -18.90 -14.19
N LYS A 185 17.65 -18.89 -13.27
CA LYS A 185 18.54 -20.05 -13.00
C LYS A 185 17.76 -21.29 -12.60
N ALA A 186 16.73 -21.16 -11.77
CA ALA A 186 15.88 -22.28 -11.37
C ALA A 186 15.08 -22.87 -12.56
N LYS A 187 14.59 -22.04 -13.48
CA LYS A 187 13.92 -22.49 -14.72
C LYS A 187 14.90 -23.21 -15.65
N LYS A 188 16.10 -22.66 -15.87
CA LYS A 188 17.16 -23.26 -16.70
C LYS A 188 17.61 -24.63 -16.16
N LEU A 189 17.73 -24.77 -14.84
CA LEU A 189 18.05 -26.05 -14.16
C LEU A 189 16.97 -27.12 -14.32
N ILE A 190 15.69 -26.74 -14.39
CA ILE A 190 14.58 -27.66 -14.63
C ILE A 190 14.58 -28.14 -16.08
N LEU A 191 14.79 -27.22 -17.04
CA LEU A 191 14.87 -27.53 -18.47
C LEU A 191 16.04 -28.50 -18.77
N ALA A 192 17.23 -28.22 -18.22
CA ALA A 192 18.42 -29.07 -18.37
C ALA A 192 18.25 -30.46 -17.71
N GLY A 193 17.40 -30.58 -16.69
CA GLY A 193 17.09 -31.84 -16.00
C GLY A 193 16.10 -32.74 -16.74
N GLN A 194 15.43 -32.25 -17.78
CA GLN A 194 14.50 -33.03 -18.61
C GLN A 194 15.22 -33.83 -19.71
N VAL A 195 16.40 -33.38 -20.17
CA VAL A 195 17.12 -33.94 -21.33
C VAL A 195 18.19 -34.99 -20.93
N SER A 196 18.55 -35.11 -19.64
CA SER A 196 19.65 -35.96 -19.16
C SER A 196 19.18 -37.08 -18.19
N LYS A 197 19.82 -38.27 -18.21
CA LYS A 197 19.58 -39.36 -17.24
C LYS A 197 19.66 -38.85 -15.79
N LYS A 198 18.63 -39.17 -14.98
CA LYS A 198 18.43 -38.60 -13.64
C LYS A 198 19.21 -39.39 -12.57
N THR A 199 20.39 -38.90 -12.20
CA THR A 199 21.13 -39.38 -11.02
C THR A 199 20.51 -38.85 -9.72
N GLY A 200 20.59 -39.60 -8.61
CA GLY A 200 19.97 -39.23 -7.32
C GLY A 200 20.34 -37.83 -6.79
N LYS A 201 21.58 -37.36 -7.01
CA LYS A 201 22.02 -35.99 -6.66
C LYS A 201 21.31 -34.90 -7.49
N LYS A 202 21.00 -35.16 -8.77
CA LYS A 202 20.28 -34.22 -9.65
C LYS A 202 18.80 -34.10 -9.27
N LYS A 203 18.16 -35.21 -8.84
CA LYS A 203 16.77 -35.20 -8.35
C LYS A 203 16.59 -34.27 -7.14
N ARG A 204 17.51 -34.33 -6.16
CA ARG A 204 17.50 -33.43 -4.99
C ARG A 204 17.68 -31.95 -5.36
N LYS A 205 18.53 -31.63 -6.35
CA LYS A 205 18.69 -30.25 -6.83
C LYS A 205 17.42 -29.74 -7.53
N MET A 206 16.77 -30.59 -8.33
CA MET A 206 15.52 -30.26 -9.01
C MET A 206 14.36 -30.04 -8.02
N GLU A 207 14.26 -30.86 -6.97
CA GLU A 207 13.26 -30.68 -5.91
C GLU A 207 13.44 -29.36 -5.14
N LYS A 208 14.69 -28.96 -4.85
CA LYS A 208 14.98 -27.64 -4.26
C LYS A 208 14.57 -26.50 -5.19
N ALA A 209 14.88 -26.58 -6.48
CA ALA A 209 14.46 -25.58 -7.47
C ALA A 209 12.94 -25.46 -7.60
N LEU A 210 12.22 -26.59 -7.63
CA LEU A 210 10.76 -26.63 -7.64
C LEU A 210 10.15 -26.07 -6.35
N SER A 211 10.76 -26.32 -5.19
CA SER A 211 10.35 -25.74 -3.91
C SER A 211 10.50 -24.21 -3.90
N MET A 212 11.60 -23.68 -4.44
CA MET A 212 11.81 -22.23 -4.58
C MET A 212 10.76 -21.59 -5.49
N LEU A 213 10.48 -22.18 -6.65
CA LEU A 213 9.43 -21.72 -7.57
C LEU A 213 8.02 -21.81 -6.95
N ARG A 214 7.72 -22.87 -6.18
CA ARG A 214 6.45 -22.98 -5.45
C ARG A 214 6.31 -21.92 -4.37
N LYS A 215 7.39 -21.59 -3.65
CA LYS A 215 7.39 -20.48 -2.68
C LYS A 215 7.20 -19.13 -3.36
N ALA A 216 7.84 -18.90 -4.52
CA ALA A 216 7.65 -17.69 -5.32
C ALA A 216 6.19 -17.57 -5.83
N LYS A 217 5.62 -18.66 -6.36
CA LYS A 217 4.20 -18.70 -6.79
C LYS A 217 3.22 -18.51 -5.62
N LYS A 218 3.51 -19.04 -4.42
CA LYS A 218 2.68 -18.78 -3.23
C LYS A 218 2.74 -17.32 -2.76
N LYS A 219 3.81 -16.58 -3.08
CA LYS A 219 3.90 -15.13 -2.83
C LYS A 219 3.14 -14.32 -3.88
N GLN A 220 3.06 -14.80 -5.13
CA GLN A 220 2.18 -14.25 -6.17
C GLN A 220 0.76 -14.82 -6.01
N LYS A 221 0.04 -14.41 -4.96
CA LYS A 221 -1.42 -14.59 -4.96
C LYS A 221 -2.03 -13.72 -6.07
N PRO A 222 -3.09 -14.18 -6.76
CA PRO A 222 -3.80 -13.36 -7.73
C PRO A 222 -4.26 -12.08 -7.06
N VAL A 223 -4.15 -10.96 -7.77
CA VAL A 223 -4.61 -9.65 -7.35
C VAL A 223 -6.12 -9.78 -7.09
N SER A 224 -6.52 -9.96 -5.84
CA SER A 224 -7.93 -9.80 -5.50
C SER A 224 -8.23 -8.33 -5.73
N PHE A 225 -9.02 -8.02 -6.76
CA PHE A 225 -9.56 -6.68 -6.92
C PHE A 225 -10.25 -6.32 -5.60
N ASN A 226 -9.73 -5.31 -4.90
CA ASN A 226 -10.26 -4.84 -3.62
C ASN A 226 -11.57 -4.06 -3.83
N PHE A 227 -12.55 -4.64 -4.55
CA PHE A 227 -13.91 -4.10 -4.65
C PHE A 227 -14.48 -3.81 -3.26
N SER A 228 -14.14 -4.65 -2.28
CA SER A 228 -14.52 -4.45 -0.89
C SER A 228 -14.13 -3.08 -0.31
N ALA A 229 -13.03 -2.44 -0.74
CA ALA A 229 -12.63 -1.15 -0.17
C ALA A 229 -13.48 -0.01 -0.73
N ILE A 230 -13.83 -0.05 -2.02
CA ILE A 230 -14.60 1.00 -2.69
C ILE A 230 -16.04 1.07 -2.15
N HIS A 231 -16.62 -0.08 -1.78
CA HIS A 231 -17.96 -0.12 -1.17
C HIS A 231 -18.00 0.36 0.29
N LEU A 232 -16.86 0.49 0.96
CA LEU A 232 -16.76 0.95 2.35
C LEU A 232 -16.56 2.47 2.45
N ILE A 233 -16.68 3.21 1.35
CA ILE A 233 -16.55 4.67 1.30
C ILE A 233 -17.89 5.29 1.75
N ASN A 234 -17.83 6.28 2.65
CA ASN A 234 -19.03 6.90 3.21
C ASN A 234 -19.74 7.86 2.25
N ASP A 235 -18.96 8.62 1.48
CA ASP A 235 -19.44 9.62 0.52
C ASP A 235 -18.68 9.47 -0.81
N PRO A 236 -19.09 8.54 -1.68
CA PRO A 236 -18.43 8.30 -2.96
C PRO A 236 -18.53 9.50 -3.92
N GLN A 237 -19.66 10.20 -3.94
CA GLN A 237 -19.89 11.39 -4.78
C GLN A 237 -18.94 12.52 -4.38
N GLY A 238 -18.95 12.92 -3.11
CA GLY A 238 -18.06 13.97 -2.61
C GLY A 238 -16.59 13.59 -2.72
N PHE A 239 -16.26 12.29 -2.65
CA PHE A 239 -14.91 11.81 -2.93
C PHE A 239 -14.52 12.10 -4.39
N ALA A 240 -15.32 11.64 -5.35
CA ALA A 240 -15.06 11.79 -6.78
C ALA A 240 -14.94 13.27 -7.18
N GLU A 241 -15.88 14.12 -6.76
CA GLU A 241 -15.89 15.56 -7.07
C GLU A 241 -14.63 16.28 -6.54
N LYS A 242 -14.29 16.03 -5.27
CA LYS A 242 -13.13 16.67 -4.66
C LYS A 242 -11.81 16.18 -5.28
N LEU A 243 -11.74 14.89 -5.63
CA LEU A 243 -10.57 14.33 -6.30
C LEU A 243 -10.44 14.89 -7.73
N PHE A 244 -11.55 15.07 -8.43
CA PHE A 244 -11.58 15.70 -9.74
C PHE A 244 -11.12 17.17 -9.71
N LYS A 245 -11.62 17.96 -8.76
CA LYS A 245 -11.16 19.34 -8.55
C LYS A 245 -9.65 19.43 -8.25
N GLN A 246 -9.13 18.47 -7.48
CA GLN A 246 -7.69 18.36 -7.23
C GLN A 246 -6.93 18.00 -8.52
N LEU A 247 -7.46 17.08 -9.33
CA LEU A 247 -6.86 16.67 -10.60
C LEU A 247 -6.76 17.84 -11.59
N GLU A 248 -7.79 18.68 -11.72
CA GLU A 248 -7.81 19.84 -12.62
C GLU A 248 -6.70 20.85 -12.28
N SER A 249 -6.44 21.07 -10.99
CA SER A 249 -5.43 22.00 -10.49
C SER A 249 -4.06 21.36 -10.23
N SER A 250 -3.91 20.05 -10.46
CA SER A 250 -2.71 19.30 -10.10
C SER A 250 -1.52 19.61 -10.99
N THR A 251 -0.36 19.85 -10.39
CA THR A 251 0.95 19.97 -11.05
C THR A 251 1.76 18.67 -11.02
N GLU A 252 1.16 17.57 -10.53
CA GLU A 252 1.82 16.27 -10.43
C GLU A 252 2.16 15.66 -11.79
N ARG A 253 3.08 14.68 -11.77
CA ARG A 253 3.44 13.90 -12.96
C ARG A 253 2.21 13.21 -13.55
N PHE A 254 2.21 13.04 -14.87
CA PHE A 254 1.09 12.43 -15.60
C PHE A 254 0.69 11.05 -15.06
N GLU A 255 1.65 10.25 -14.60
CA GLU A 255 1.39 8.93 -13.97
C GLU A 255 0.46 9.05 -12.74
N VAL A 256 0.67 10.06 -11.89
CA VAL A 256 -0.18 10.31 -10.72
C VAL A 256 -1.55 10.83 -11.15
N LYS A 257 -1.60 11.71 -12.16
CA LYS A 257 -2.86 12.18 -12.75
C LYS A 257 -3.68 11.03 -13.34
N LEU A 258 -3.03 10.11 -14.04
CA LEU A 258 -3.66 8.91 -14.59
C LEU A 258 -4.23 8.01 -13.49
N MET A 259 -3.55 7.89 -12.36
CA MET A 259 -4.09 7.17 -11.19
C MET A 259 -5.34 7.83 -10.62
N MET A 260 -5.36 9.17 -10.53
CA MET A 260 -6.57 9.91 -10.11
C MET A 260 -7.72 9.69 -11.11
N ILE A 261 -7.43 9.83 -12.41
CA ILE A 261 -8.40 9.61 -13.50
C ILE A 261 -9.01 8.21 -13.38
N ASN A 262 -8.18 7.17 -13.26
CA ASN A 262 -8.63 5.79 -13.14
C ASN A 262 -9.50 5.57 -11.89
N LEU A 263 -9.11 6.17 -10.75
CA LEU A 263 -9.89 6.05 -9.53
C LEU A 263 -11.25 6.76 -9.64
N ILE A 264 -11.28 7.95 -10.25
CA ILE A 264 -12.54 8.67 -10.51
C ILE A 264 -13.45 7.84 -11.41
N GLY A 265 -12.94 7.30 -12.52
CA GLY A 265 -13.73 6.46 -13.41
C GLY A 265 -14.28 5.21 -12.72
N ARG A 266 -13.49 4.56 -11.85
CA ARG A 266 -13.98 3.46 -11.01
C ARG A 266 -15.09 3.87 -10.05
N LEU A 267 -14.95 5.01 -9.39
CA LEU A 267 -15.96 5.51 -8.46
C LEU A 267 -17.27 5.81 -9.21
N VAL A 268 -17.17 6.48 -10.35
CA VAL A 268 -18.31 6.81 -11.22
C VAL A 268 -19.03 5.55 -11.67
N GLY A 269 -18.32 4.57 -12.23
CA GLY A 269 -18.95 3.34 -12.70
C GLY A 269 -19.54 2.46 -11.60
N ILE A 270 -18.86 2.33 -10.44
CA ILE A 270 -19.30 1.42 -9.37
C ILE A 270 -20.47 1.99 -8.57
N HIS A 271 -20.48 3.30 -8.32
CA HIS A 271 -21.50 3.96 -7.51
C HIS A 271 -22.50 4.76 -8.35
N GLU A 272 -22.46 4.61 -9.68
CA GLU A 272 -23.35 5.29 -10.64
C GLU A 272 -23.39 6.82 -10.42
N LEU A 273 -22.22 7.43 -10.25
CA LEU A 273 -22.07 8.83 -9.87
C LEU A 273 -22.23 9.76 -11.08
N ILE A 274 -22.93 10.88 -10.89
CA ILE A 274 -23.05 11.89 -11.95
C ILE A 274 -21.92 12.91 -11.81
N LEU A 275 -20.93 12.85 -12.70
CA LEU A 275 -19.79 13.79 -12.75
C LEU A 275 -19.53 14.27 -14.20
N LEU A 276 -20.44 15.10 -14.72
CA LEU A 276 -20.47 15.46 -16.16
C LEU A 276 -19.19 16.18 -16.65
N ASN A 277 -18.55 16.99 -15.81
CA ASN A 277 -17.32 17.69 -16.19
C ASN A 277 -16.12 16.76 -16.40
N PHE A 278 -16.21 15.50 -15.97
CA PHE A 278 -15.18 14.50 -16.18
C PHE A 278 -15.02 14.11 -17.66
N TYR A 279 -16.10 14.06 -18.43
CA TYR A 279 -16.07 13.62 -19.82
C TYR A 279 -15.35 14.62 -20.75
N PRO A 280 -15.64 15.94 -20.72
CA PRO A 280 -14.87 16.93 -21.47
C PRO A 280 -13.40 16.99 -21.03
N PHE A 281 -13.11 16.68 -19.76
CA PHE A 281 -11.73 16.59 -19.27
C PHE A 281 -11.00 15.38 -19.88
N LEU A 282 -11.62 14.20 -19.89
CA LEU A 282 -11.07 12.99 -20.51
C LEU A 282 -10.81 13.18 -22.00
N GLN A 283 -11.74 13.83 -22.72
CA GLN A 283 -11.66 14.09 -24.15
C GLN A 283 -10.33 14.71 -24.58
N ARG A 284 -9.74 15.57 -23.75
CA ARG A 284 -8.44 16.24 -24.01
C ARG A 284 -7.26 15.26 -24.11
N PHE A 285 -7.39 14.08 -23.52
CA PHE A 285 -6.34 13.06 -23.48
C PHE A 285 -6.59 11.90 -24.46
N LEU A 286 -7.72 11.88 -25.18
CA LEU A 286 -8.07 10.81 -26.12
C LEU A 286 -7.42 11.06 -27.49
N GLN A 287 -6.09 11.02 -27.51
CA GLN A 287 -5.25 11.16 -28.70
C GLN A 287 -4.39 9.90 -28.88
N PRO A 288 -4.17 9.38 -30.10
CA PRO A 288 -3.46 8.12 -30.31
C PRO A 288 -2.02 8.11 -29.77
N HIS A 289 -1.35 9.26 -29.85
CA HIS A 289 0.02 9.46 -29.37
C HIS A 289 0.10 9.68 -27.85
N GLN A 290 -1.04 9.79 -27.16
CA GLN A 290 -1.05 10.01 -25.72
C GLN A 290 -0.46 8.79 -25.00
N ARG A 291 0.43 9.06 -24.04
CA ARG A 291 0.99 8.02 -23.18
C ARG A 291 -0.14 7.30 -22.41
N GLU A 292 -0.11 5.97 -22.43
CA GLU A 292 -1.07 5.11 -21.70
C GLU A 292 -2.54 5.33 -22.11
N VAL A 293 -2.77 5.66 -23.38
CA VAL A 293 -4.11 5.93 -23.92
C VAL A 293 -5.10 4.79 -23.75
N THR A 294 -4.64 3.53 -23.82
CA THR A 294 -5.49 2.36 -23.55
C THR A 294 -6.11 2.41 -22.14
N LYS A 295 -5.36 2.88 -21.13
CA LYS A 295 -5.89 3.03 -19.77
C LYS A 295 -6.92 4.16 -19.69
N LEU A 296 -6.74 5.24 -20.48
CA LEU A 296 -7.69 6.33 -20.56
C LEU A 296 -8.99 5.92 -21.25
N LEU A 297 -8.91 5.16 -22.35
CA LEU A 297 -10.07 4.59 -23.04
C LEU A 297 -10.84 3.64 -22.12
N MET A 298 -10.13 2.70 -21.47
CA MET A 298 -10.73 1.81 -20.47
C MET A 298 -11.40 2.57 -19.33
N THR A 299 -10.77 3.64 -18.83
CA THR A 299 -11.36 4.48 -17.78
C THR A 299 -12.60 5.21 -18.27
N SER A 300 -12.61 5.66 -19.53
CA SER A 300 -13.75 6.33 -20.16
C SER A 300 -14.95 5.40 -20.24
N ALA A 301 -14.74 4.16 -20.70
CA ALA A 301 -15.78 3.13 -20.74
C ALA A 301 -16.24 2.71 -19.32
N GLN A 302 -15.32 2.66 -18.35
CA GLN A 302 -15.68 2.36 -16.97
C GLN A 302 -16.52 3.47 -16.32
N ALA A 303 -16.33 4.72 -16.72
CA ALA A 303 -17.04 5.87 -16.18
C ALA A 303 -18.40 6.10 -16.86
N THR A 304 -18.84 5.23 -17.77
CA THR A 304 -20.17 5.31 -18.39
C THR A 304 -21.13 4.31 -17.76
N HIS A 305 -22.33 4.77 -17.44
CA HIS A 305 -23.44 3.97 -16.90
C HIS A 305 -24.79 4.57 -17.35
N ASP A 306 -25.89 3.87 -17.10
CA ASP A 306 -27.22 4.18 -17.67
C ASP A 306 -27.78 5.55 -17.28
N LEU A 307 -27.31 6.12 -16.16
CA LEU A 307 -27.76 7.43 -15.66
C LEU A 307 -26.95 8.60 -16.23
N VAL A 308 -25.89 8.35 -16.99
CA VAL A 308 -25.10 9.39 -17.63
C VAL A 308 -25.83 9.86 -18.89
N PRO A 309 -26.14 11.16 -19.00
CA PRO A 309 -26.80 11.72 -20.18
C PRO A 309 -26.00 11.46 -21.49
N PRO A 310 -26.65 11.01 -22.58
CA PRO A 310 -25.97 10.71 -23.84
C PRO A 310 -25.26 11.92 -24.47
N ASP A 311 -25.75 13.12 -24.25
CA ASP A 311 -25.15 14.40 -24.70
C ASP A 311 -23.78 14.66 -24.07
N ALA A 312 -23.51 14.13 -22.86
CA ALA A 312 -22.19 14.19 -22.25
C ALA A 312 -21.21 13.16 -22.84
N ILE A 313 -21.71 12.01 -23.31
CA ILE A 313 -20.90 10.90 -23.83
C ILE A 313 -20.64 11.04 -25.34
N GLU A 314 -21.60 11.52 -26.12
CA GLU A 314 -21.49 11.64 -27.57
C GLU A 314 -20.23 12.37 -28.03
N PRO A 315 -19.82 13.51 -27.43
CA PRO A 315 -18.58 14.19 -27.81
C PRO A 315 -17.33 13.34 -27.58
N VAL A 316 -17.32 12.52 -26.52
CA VAL A 316 -16.23 11.59 -26.21
C VAL A 316 -16.16 10.50 -27.27
N LEU A 317 -17.29 9.86 -27.60
CA LEU A 317 -17.38 8.83 -28.64
C LEU A 317 -16.94 9.36 -30.00
N ARG A 318 -17.43 10.55 -30.39
CA ARG A 318 -17.04 11.22 -31.63
C ARG A 318 -15.53 11.48 -31.68
N THR A 319 -14.93 11.85 -30.55
CA THR A 319 -13.47 12.06 -30.45
C THR A 319 -12.71 10.75 -30.62
N ILE A 320 -13.18 9.66 -30.02
CA ILE A 320 -12.59 8.33 -30.20
C ILE A 320 -12.69 7.90 -31.67
N ALA A 321 -13.87 8.02 -32.28
CA ALA A 321 -14.08 7.67 -33.68
C ALA A 321 -13.14 8.47 -34.62
N ASN A 322 -13.13 9.80 -34.48
CA ASN A 322 -12.31 10.66 -35.34
C ASN A 322 -10.81 10.42 -35.19
N ASN A 323 -10.36 10.15 -33.96
CA ASN A 323 -8.93 10.08 -33.66
C ASN A 323 -8.35 8.67 -33.82
N PHE A 324 -9.14 7.61 -33.61
CA PHE A 324 -8.65 6.23 -33.63
C PHE A 324 -9.16 5.43 -34.84
N VAL A 325 -10.38 5.70 -35.31
CA VAL A 325 -11.03 5.00 -36.44
C VAL A 325 -10.91 5.85 -37.71
N SER A 326 -9.66 6.11 -38.13
CA SER A 326 -9.34 6.85 -39.36
C SER A 326 -8.40 6.03 -40.22
N GLU A 327 -8.58 6.06 -41.55
CA GLU A 327 -7.78 5.32 -42.53
C GLU A 327 -6.27 5.64 -42.47
N LYS A 328 -5.91 6.77 -41.84
CA LYS A 328 -4.51 7.21 -41.67
C LYS A 328 -3.81 6.60 -40.45
N ASN A 329 -4.55 5.90 -39.57
CA ASN A 329 -3.98 5.32 -38.36
C ASN A 329 -3.44 3.91 -38.59
N SER A 330 -2.47 3.50 -37.77
CA SER A 330 -1.98 2.12 -37.80
C SER A 330 -3.06 1.15 -37.34
N THR A 331 -2.98 -0.09 -37.83
CA THR A 331 -3.91 -1.18 -37.47
C THR A 331 -3.98 -1.42 -35.97
N GLU A 332 -2.87 -1.23 -35.24
CA GLU A 332 -2.80 -1.34 -33.77
C GLU A 332 -3.65 -0.26 -33.07
N VAL A 333 -3.64 0.97 -33.57
CA VAL A 333 -4.42 2.08 -33.00
C VAL A 333 -5.92 1.90 -33.25
N MET A 334 -6.28 1.36 -34.43
CA MET A 334 -7.67 1.04 -34.76
C MET A 334 -8.21 -0.13 -33.92
N ALA A 335 -7.37 -1.13 -33.63
CA ALA A 335 -7.74 -2.26 -32.78
C ALA A 335 -8.05 -1.81 -31.34
N VAL A 336 -7.27 -0.87 -30.80
CA VAL A 336 -7.46 -0.34 -29.42
C VAL A 336 -8.78 0.41 -29.23
N ALA A 337 -9.43 0.90 -30.29
CA ALA A 337 -10.76 1.51 -30.21
C ALA A 337 -11.91 0.52 -30.47
N SER A 338 -11.59 -0.68 -30.96
CA SER A 338 -12.56 -1.72 -31.33
C SER A 338 -12.76 -2.76 -30.21
N ASP A 339 -11.77 -2.92 -29.33
CA ASP A 339 -11.79 -3.74 -28.10
C ASP A 339 -12.19 -2.90 -26.87
#